data_AF-A0A3D1VHM2-F1
#
_entry.id   AF-A0A3D1VHM2-F1
#
_cell.length_a   1.000
_cell.length_b   1.000
_cell.length_c   1.000
_cell.angle_alpha   90.00
_cell.angle_beta   90.00
_cell.angle_gamma   90.00
#
_symmetry.space_group_name_H-M   'P 1'
#
loop_
_entity.id
_entity.type
_entity.pdbx_description
1 polymer ?
#
loop_
_entity_poly.entity_id
_entity_poly.type
_entity_poly.pdbx_seq_one_letter_code
_entity_poly.pdbx_strand_id
1 'polypeptide(L)'
;MDNQITTMQEVTPATQKAYDTHARILANGQVMARALVDVCHDLKTMRDEGLYTELGYDTFEEYAEQACGIKQRQAYSYISAYEKLGQKYMADHADLGITKLELISQINSYEREEFAADVDLESATVRELKAEVERYKKQTEQLTFDLGQAQSELSEAPEPVDMDTLRSSIEQGVKAKYSAQLEELQQRADAAPDPEAIRKEAKKEAAKEYKAKLATAKADAEEKTKAAVEKLEQEKADLKRQLDSSATKLDAAVRQAKAAGADTDVAACRVYFTELQQTAAKVQELIGKINAKDPATGAKLSAAVIQVLQSTARNLEVAQ
;
A
#
# COMPACT_ATOMS: atom_id res chain seq x y z
N MET A 1 30.38 14.55 -62.37
CA MET A 1 29.96 14.26 -60.98
C MET A 1 29.12 15.44 -60.55
N ASP A 2 27.84 15.17 -60.44
CA ASP A 2 26.77 16.15 -60.29
C ASP A 2 26.91 16.97 -59.02
N ASN A 3 27.00 18.29 -59.23
CA ASN A 3 26.92 19.27 -58.18
C ASN A 3 25.43 19.38 -57.80
N GLN A 4 25.00 18.59 -56.81
CA GLN A 4 23.68 18.75 -56.22
C GLN A 4 23.65 20.08 -55.48
N ILE A 5 23.23 21.12 -56.20
CA ILE A 5 22.72 22.35 -55.63
C ILE A 5 21.48 21.93 -54.84
N THR A 6 21.61 21.86 -53.51
CA THR A 6 20.47 21.85 -52.60
C THR A 6 19.61 23.04 -52.96
N THR A 7 18.49 22.79 -53.63
CA THR A 7 17.47 23.77 -53.94
C THR A 7 17.02 24.36 -52.61
N MET A 8 17.49 25.57 -52.29
CA MET A 8 16.88 26.41 -51.27
C MET A 8 15.42 26.57 -51.72
N GLN A 9 14.50 25.88 -51.07
CA GLN A 9 13.08 26.20 -51.19
C GLN A 9 12.96 27.68 -50.87
N GLU A 10 12.55 28.49 -51.85
CA GLU A 10 12.26 29.89 -51.63
C GLU A 10 11.20 29.99 -50.53
N VAL A 11 11.62 30.38 -49.33
CA VAL A 11 10.72 30.65 -48.22
C VAL A 11 9.92 31.89 -48.64
N THR A 12 8.69 31.66 -49.10
CA THR A 12 7.84 32.78 -49.51
C THR A 12 7.64 33.72 -48.31
N PRO A 13 7.38 35.03 -48.54
CA PRO A 13 7.09 35.95 -47.44
C PRO A 13 5.96 35.47 -46.51
N ALA A 14 5.00 34.73 -47.05
CA ALA A 14 3.93 34.09 -46.28
C ALA A 14 4.45 32.94 -45.40
N THR A 15 5.32 32.09 -45.94
CA THR A 15 5.97 30.99 -45.20
C THR A 15 6.85 31.54 -44.07
N GLN A 16 7.63 32.59 -44.31
CA GLN A 16 8.45 33.23 -43.28
C GLN A 16 7.58 33.82 -42.16
N LYS A 17 6.53 34.58 -42.53
CA LYS A 17 5.58 35.12 -41.55
C LYS A 17 4.89 34.03 -40.73
N ALA A 18 4.62 32.86 -41.32
CA ALA A 18 4.04 31.72 -40.62
C ALA A 18 5.02 31.16 -39.57
N TYR A 19 6.28 30.91 -39.93
CA TYR A 19 7.32 30.46 -38.98
C TYR A 19 7.54 31.47 -37.85
N ASP A 20 7.64 32.76 -38.16
CA ASP A 20 7.83 33.82 -37.15
C ASP A 20 6.62 33.90 -36.20
N THR A 21 5.41 33.77 -36.74
CA THR A 21 4.19 33.77 -35.94
C THR A 21 4.10 32.54 -35.05
N HIS A 22 4.44 31.36 -35.58
CA HIS A 22 4.50 30.12 -34.81
C HIS A 22 5.52 30.21 -33.67
N ALA A 23 6.75 30.67 -33.95
CA ALA A 23 7.78 30.87 -32.93
C ALA A 23 7.31 31.83 -31.82
N ARG A 24 6.65 32.93 -32.20
CA ARG A 24 6.07 33.88 -31.23
C ARG A 24 4.94 33.27 -30.40
N ILE A 25 4.09 32.41 -30.98
CA ILE A 25 3.04 31.69 -30.23
C ILE A 25 3.68 30.78 -29.18
N LEU A 26 4.70 30.00 -29.53
CA LEU A 26 5.39 29.12 -28.58
C LEU A 26 6.07 29.91 -27.46
N ALA A 27 6.75 31.01 -27.79
CA ALA A 27 7.38 31.89 -26.80
C ALA A 27 6.36 32.49 -25.84
N ASN A 28 5.23 32.98 -26.36
CA ASN A 28 4.14 33.50 -25.52
C ASN A 28 3.53 32.41 -24.63
N GLY A 29 3.41 31.18 -25.13
CA GLY A 29 2.96 30.03 -24.34
C GLY A 29 3.86 29.74 -23.14
N GLN A 30 5.19 29.80 -23.34
CA GLN A 30 6.16 29.64 -22.24
C GLN A 30 6.06 30.77 -21.20
N VAL A 31 5.83 32.01 -21.65
CA VAL A 31 5.60 33.15 -20.74
C VAL A 31 4.32 32.95 -19.94
N MET A 32 3.24 32.49 -20.57
CA MET A 32 1.98 32.17 -19.88
C MET A 32 2.16 31.06 -18.84
N ALA A 33 2.88 30.00 -19.19
CA ALA A 33 3.20 28.89 -18.30
C ALA A 33 3.91 29.37 -17.02
N ARG A 34 4.96 30.18 -17.19
CA ARG A 34 5.71 30.74 -16.06
C ARG A 34 4.87 31.71 -15.23
N ALA A 35 4.15 32.62 -15.89
CA ALA A 35 3.27 33.57 -15.23
C ALA A 35 2.18 32.87 -14.40
N LEU A 36 1.66 31.72 -14.85
CA LEU A 36 0.71 30.94 -14.08
C LEU A 36 1.31 30.49 -12.73
N VAL A 37 2.53 29.98 -12.73
CA VAL A 37 3.22 29.55 -11.51
C VAL A 37 3.45 30.72 -10.56
N ASP A 38 3.92 31.85 -11.11
CA ASP A 38 4.17 33.07 -10.34
C ASP A 38 2.87 33.61 -9.72
N VAL A 39 1.77 33.65 -10.48
CA VAL A 39 0.45 34.05 -9.97
C VAL A 39 0.00 33.13 -8.82
N CYS A 40 0.19 31.81 -8.92
CA CYS A 40 -0.21 30.92 -7.82
C CYS A 40 0.61 31.15 -6.56
N HIS A 41 1.93 31.36 -6.72
CA HIS A 41 2.82 31.69 -5.62
C HIS A 41 2.45 33.03 -4.98
N ASP A 42 2.23 34.07 -5.77
CA ASP A 42 1.98 35.41 -5.25
C ASP A 42 0.61 35.53 -4.60
N LEU A 43 -0.41 34.83 -5.11
CA LEU A 43 -1.70 34.70 -4.43
C LEU A 43 -1.55 34.03 -3.06
N LYS A 44 -0.69 33.01 -2.96
CA LYS A 44 -0.38 32.36 -1.67
C LYS A 44 0.31 33.33 -0.73
N THR A 45 1.32 34.06 -1.19
CA THR A 45 2.04 35.07 -0.40
C THR A 45 1.09 36.16 0.11
N MET A 46 0.24 36.71 -0.77
CA MET A 46 -0.78 37.70 -0.39
C MET A 46 -1.69 37.18 0.72
N ARG A 47 -2.14 35.92 0.62
CA ARG A 47 -3.00 35.28 1.63
C ARG A 47 -2.25 35.02 2.94
N ASP A 48 -1.09 34.38 2.88
CA ASP A 48 -0.38 33.86 4.05
C ASP A 48 0.24 34.98 4.89
N GLU A 49 0.78 36.01 4.23
CA GLU A 49 1.39 37.17 4.88
C GLU A 49 0.37 38.28 5.19
N GLY A 50 -0.88 38.14 4.74
CA GLY A 50 -1.93 39.13 4.99
C GLY A 50 -1.74 40.45 4.23
N LEU A 51 -0.89 40.50 3.19
CA LEU A 51 -0.50 41.74 2.51
C LEU A 51 -1.67 42.49 1.84
N TYR A 52 -2.83 41.85 1.68
CA TYR A 52 -4.03 42.51 1.18
C TYR A 52 -4.53 43.63 2.10
N THR A 53 -4.22 43.57 3.40
CA THR A 53 -4.57 44.63 4.35
C THR A 53 -3.76 45.90 4.12
N GLU A 54 -2.51 45.77 3.69
CA GLU A 54 -1.65 46.90 3.31
C GLU A 54 -2.16 47.62 2.05
N LEU A 55 -2.92 46.89 1.22
CA LEU A 55 -3.58 47.43 0.03
C LEU A 55 -4.99 47.98 0.33
N GLY A 56 -5.43 47.96 1.59
CA GLY A 56 -6.71 48.51 2.04
C GLY A 56 -7.92 47.58 1.87
N TYR A 57 -7.70 46.27 1.75
CA TYR A 57 -8.77 45.27 1.72
C TYR A 57 -8.91 44.57 3.07
N ASP A 58 -10.14 44.33 3.52
CA ASP A 58 -10.38 43.70 4.83
C ASP A 58 -10.14 42.19 4.78
N THR A 59 -10.34 41.57 3.61
CA THR A 59 -10.20 40.13 3.40
C THR A 59 -9.44 39.79 2.12
N PHE A 60 -8.78 38.63 2.10
CA PHE A 60 -8.12 38.11 0.89
C PHE A 60 -9.13 37.90 -0.25
N GLU A 61 -10.35 37.48 0.10
CA GLU A 61 -11.47 37.31 -0.82
C GLU A 61 -11.81 38.59 -1.58
N GLU A 62 -11.98 39.70 -0.86
CA GLU A 62 -12.27 41.00 -1.46
C GLU A 62 -11.13 41.46 -2.36
N TYR A 63 -9.88 41.29 -1.92
CA TYR A 63 -8.71 41.59 -2.74
C TYR A 63 -8.69 40.76 -4.03
N ALA A 64 -8.93 39.45 -3.94
CA ALA A 64 -8.94 38.56 -5.09
C ALA A 64 -10.02 38.96 -6.11
N GLU A 65 -11.23 39.27 -5.65
CA GLU A 65 -12.34 39.61 -6.54
C GLU A 65 -12.26 41.04 -7.10
N GLN A 66 -11.88 42.02 -6.27
CA GLN A 66 -11.92 43.45 -6.65
C GLN A 66 -10.61 43.94 -7.28
N ALA A 67 -9.45 43.50 -6.79
CA ALA A 67 -8.15 43.94 -7.29
C ALA A 67 -7.61 43.04 -8.40
N CYS A 68 -7.67 41.71 -8.19
CA CYS A 68 -7.12 40.74 -9.13
C CYS A 68 -8.12 40.33 -10.22
N GLY A 69 -9.41 40.59 -10.04
CA GLY A 69 -10.46 40.23 -11.00
C GLY A 69 -10.71 38.72 -11.12
N ILE A 70 -10.30 37.92 -10.13
CA ILE A 70 -10.50 36.47 -10.09
C ILE A 70 -11.51 36.10 -9.01
N LYS A 71 -12.33 35.08 -9.25
CA LYS A 71 -13.30 34.61 -8.24
C LYS A 71 -12.59 34.02 -7.03
N GLN A 72 -13.14 34.21 -5.83
CA GLN A 72 -12.61 33.62 -4.59
C GLN A 72 -12.26 32.13 -4.75
N ARG A 73 -13.20 31.33 -5.28
CA ARG A 73 -12.99 29.89 -5.51
C ARG A 73 -11.78 29.61 -6.40
N GLN A 74 -11.58 30.43 -7.44
CA GLN A 74 -10.41 30.29 -8.30
C GLN A 74 -9.15 30.64 -7.54
N ALA A 75 -9.09 31.77 -6.82
CA ALA A 75 -7.90 32.14 -6.04
C ALA A 75 -7.45 30.99 -5.11
N TYR A 76 -8.37 30.36 -4.38
CA TYR A 76 -8.04 29.20 -3.56
C TYR A 76 -7.65 27.95 -4.36
N SER A 77 -8.20 27.74 -5.56
CA SER A 77 -7.79 26.64 -6.43
C SER A 77 -6.35 26.81 -6.91
N TYR A 78 -5.95 28.04 -7.26
CA TYR A 78 -4.57 28.39 -7.63
C TYR A 78 -3.61 28.11 -6.47
N ILE A 79 -3.95 28.58 -5.26
CA ILE A 79 -3.12 28.38 -4.08
C ILE A 79 -3.02 26.89 -3.71
N SER A 80 -4.16 26.18 -3.64
CA SER A 80 -4.20 24.75 -3.30
C SER A 80 -3.39 23.90 -4.29
N ALA A 81 -3.50 24.19 -5.60
CA ALA A 81 -2.70 23.48 -6.59
C ALA A 81 -1.21 23.70 -6.36
N TYR A 82 -0.79 24.95 -6.09
CA TYR A 82 0.61 25.28 -5.83
C TYR A 82 1.16 24.64 -4.56
N GLU A 83 0.41 24.66 -3.46
CA GLU A 83 0.82 24.03 -2.20
C GLU A 83 1.02 22.53 -2.34
N LYS A 84 0.16 21.87 -3.12
CA LYS A 84 0.17 20.41 -3.25
C LYS A 84 1.15 19.92 -4.30
N LEU A 85 1.25 20.60 -5.44
CA LEU A 85 2.09 20.19 -6.58
C LEU A 85 3.51 20.75 -6.47
N GLY A 86 3.65 21.95 -5.90
CA GLY A 86 4.93 22.66 -5.81
C GLY A 86 5.34 23.34 -7.13
N GLN A 87 6.31 24.24 -7.01
CA GLN A 87 6.77 25.09 -8.12
C GLN A 87 7.27 24.29 -9.32
N LYS A 88 8.12 23.27 -9.08
CA LYS A 88 8.72 22.47 -10.15
C LYS A 88 7.66 21.75 -10.97
N TYR A 89 6.76 21.01 -10.30
CA TYR A 89 5.73 20.25 -10.98
C TYR A 89 4.79 21.14 -11.78
N MET A 90 4.36 22.27 -11.20
CA MET A 90 3.50 23.22 -11.91
C MET A 90 4.21 23.85 -13.11
N ALA A 91 5.50 24.16 -13.02
CA ALA A 91 6.26 24.71 -14.14
C ALA A 91 6.39 23.69 -15.29
N ASP A 92 6.65 22.43 -14.94
CA ASP A 92 6.81 21.33 -15.91
C ASP A 92 5.48 20.98 -16.63
N HIS A 93 4.33 21.32 -16.03
CA HIS A 93 2.99 20.97 -16.53
C HIS A 93 2.05 22.18 -16.67
N ALA A 94 2.61 23.38 -16.81
CA ALA A 94 1.83 24.61 -16.80
C ALA A 94 0.89 24.76 -18.01
N ASP A 95 1.22 24.07 -19.11
CA ASP A 95 0.45 23.96 -20.34
C ASP A 95 -0.91 23.25 -20.15
N LEU A 96 -1.04 22.39 -19.13
CA LEU A 96 -2.31 21.73 -18.77
C LEU A 96 -3.37 22.73 -18.29
N GLY A 97 -2.93 23.90 -17.82
CA GLY A 97 -3.78 24.92 -17.23
C GLY A 97 -4.30 24.56 -15.83
N ILE A 98 -4.80 25.58 -15.13
CA ILE A 98 -5.10 25.45 -13.69
C ILE A 98 -6.17 24.41 -13.36
N THR A 99 -7.17 24.21 -14.23
CA THR A 99 -8.26 23.27 -13.96
C THR A 99 -7.78 21.82 -13.94
N LYS A 100 -6.89 21.44 -14.86
CA LYS A 100 -6.31 20.09 -14.87
C LYS A 100 -5.32 19.93 -13.71
N LEU A 101 -4.50 20.95 -13.44
CA LEU A 101 -3.57 20.94 -12.30
C LEU A 101 -4.29 20.81 -10.96
N GLU A 102 -5.44 21.49 -10.79
CA GLU A 102 -6.27 21.35 -9.59
C GLU A 102 -6.77 19.91 -9.42
N LEU A 103 -7.25 19.26 -10.49
CA LEU A 103 -7.66 17.85 -10.46
C LEU A 103 -6.50 16.92 -10.08
N ILE A 104 -5.32 17.10 -10.69
CA ILE A 104 -4.12 16.32 -10.39
C ILE A 104 -3.67 16.53 -8.92
N SER A 105 -3.85 17.74 -8.38
CA SER A 105 -3.51 18.05 -6.99
C SER A 105 -4.33 17.22 -5.99
N GLN A 106 -5.45 16.63 -6.41
CA GLN A 106 -6.28 15.76 -5.58
C GLN A 106 -5.73 14.32 -5.46
N ILE A 107 -4.74 13.96 -6.28
CA ILE A 107 -3.99 12.70 -6.16
C ILE A 107 -2.84 12.89 -5.16
N ASN A 108 -2.52 11.84 -4.39
CA ASN A 108 -1.42 11.87 -3.44
C ASN A 108 -0.08 12.05 -4.16
N SER A 109 0.87 12.75 -3.52
CA SER A 109 2.16 13.07 -4.14
C SER A 109 2.93 11.85 -4.66
N TYR A 110 2.85 10.70 -3.98
CA TYR A 110 3.54 9.47 -4.36
C TYR A 110 2.82 8.64 -5.45
N GLU A 111 1.55 8.94 -5.75
CA GLU A 111 0.76 8.24 -6.78
C GLU A 111 0.66 9.05 -8.08
N ARG A 112 1.09 10.32 -8.07
CA ARG A 112 0.94 11.25 -9.21
C ARG A 112 1.73 10.84 -10.44
N GLU A 113 2.94 10.30 -10.26
CA GLU A 113 3.75 9.85 -11.39
C GLU A 113 3.13 8.62 -12.07
N GLU A 114 2.59 7.67 -11.29
CA GLU A 114 1.84 6.52 -11.81
C GLU A 114 0.57 6.98 -12.55
N PHE A 115 -0.18 7.90 -11.94
CA PHE A 115 -1.37 8.49 -12.55
C PHE A 115 -1.06 9.21 -13.88
N ALA A 116 0.03 9.97 -13.93
CA ALA A 116 0.46 10.70 -15.14
C ALA A 116 0.99 9.76 -16.23
N ALA A 117 1.49 8.57 -15.89
CA ALA A 117 1.91 7.56 -16.85
C ALA A 117 0.72 6.80 -17.47
N ASP A 118 -0.34 6.58 -16.69
CA ASP A 118 -1.55 5.87 -17.14
C ASP A 118 -2.52 6.74 -17.92
N VAL A 119 -2.55 8.05 -17.64
CA VAL A 119 -3.49 9.01 -18.22
C VAL A 119 -2.74 10.01 -19.08
N ASP A 120 -3.10 10.12 -20.35
CA ASP A 120 -2.61 11.19 -21.22
C ASP A 120 -3.18 12.54 -20.77
N LEU A 121 -2.45 13.22 -19.89
CA LEU A 121 -2.86 14.48 -19.27
C LEU A 121 -3.05 15.61 -20.30
N GLU A 122 -2.29 15.59 -21.39
CA GLU A 122 -2.34 16.62 -22.43
C GLU A 122 -3.63 16.48 -23.24
N SER A 123 -3.93 15.28 -23.73
CA SER A 123 -5.09 15.05 -24.62
C SER A 123 -6.42 14.86 -23.88
N ALA A 124 -6.40 14.40 -22.62
CA ALA A 124 -7.61 14.16 -21.85
C ALA A 124 -8.44 15.43 -21.66
N THR A 125 -9.76 15.33 -21.82
CA THR A 125 -10.66 16.42 -21.45
C THR A 125 -10.75 16.55 -19.92
N VAL A 126 -11.12 17.73 -19.42
CA VAL A 126 -11.35 17.96 -17.98
C VAL A 126 -12.34 16.95 -17.38
N ARG A 127 -13.35 16.54 -18.17
CA ARG A 127 -14.36 15.58 -17.72
C ARG A 127 -13.79 14.18 -17.58
N GLU A 128 -12.98 13.73 -18.52
CA GLU A 128 -12.31 12.42 -18.48
C GLU A 128 -11.27 12.38 -17.36
N LEU A 129 -10.45 13.43 -17.25
CA LEU A 129 -9.45 13.54 -16.18
C LEU A 129 -10.12 13.48 -14.81
N LYS A 130 -11.25 14.16 -14.63
CA LYS A 130 -12.04 14.09 -13.39
C LYS A 130 -12.54 12.66 -13.11
N ALA A 131 -12.98 11.93 -14.13
CA ALA A 131 -13.45 10.56 -13.95
C ALA A 131 -12.30 9.64 -13.53
N GLU A 132 -11.10 9.82 -14.09
CA GLU A 132 -9.94 9.01 -13.73
C GLU A 132 -9.37 9.35 -12.35
N VAL A 133 -9.36 10.63 -11.96
CA VAL A 133 -9.01 11.03 -10.60
C VAL A 133 -9.92 10.34 -9.58
N GLU A 134 -11.23 10.30 -9.83
CA GLU A 134 -12.18 9.62 -8.96
C GLU A 134 -12.03 8.09 -8.98
N ARG A 135 -11.66 7.50 -10.14
CA ARG A 135 -11.33 6.07 -10.22
C ARG A 135 -10.13 5.73 -9.35
N TYR A 136 -9.05 6.52 -9.46
CA TYR A 136 -7.82 6.34 -8.70
C TYR A 136 -8.08 6.45 -7.19
N LYS A 137 -8.79 7.49 -6.74
CA LYS A 137 -9.16 7.63 -5.33
C LYS A 137 -9.92 6.42 -4.79
N LYS A 138 -10.93 5.93 -5.53
CA LYS A 138 -11.70 4.74 -5.13
C LYS A 138 -10.85 3.49 -5.06
N GLN A 139 -9.92 3.32 -6.00
CA GLN A 139 -8.99 2.20 -5.99
C GLN A 139 -8.08 2.27 -4.76
N THR A 140 -7.49 3.43 -4.47
CA THR A 140 -6.65 3.64 -3.27
C THR A 140 -7.44 3.43 -1.98
N GLU A 141 -8.68 3.91 -1.90
CA GLU A 141 -9.56 3.68 -0.75
C GLU A 141 -9.87 2.19 -0.55
N GLN A 142 -10.18 1.46 -1.63
CA GLN A 142 -10.43 0.01 -1.57
C GLN A 142 -9.18 -0.75 -1.14
N LEU A 143 -8.02 -0.44 -1.71
CA LEU A 143 -6.75 -1.06 -1.30
C LEU A 143 -6.42 -0.77 0.16
N THR A 144 -6.67 0.45 0.63
CA THR A 144 -6.45 0.82 2.05
C THR A 144 -7.41 0.05 2.97
N PHE A 145 -8.67 -0.12 2.55
CA PHE A 145 -9.64 -0.93 3.27
C PHE A 145 -9.23 -2.40 3.31
N ASP A 146 -8.84 -2.99 2.17
CA ASP A 146 -8.42 -4.39 2.06
C ASP A 146 -7.13 -4.65 2.87
N LEU A 147 -6.17 -3.71 2.85
CA LEU A 147 -4.97 -3.78 3.68
C LEU A 147 -5.30 -3.64 5.16
N GLY A 148 -6.21 -2.73 5.54
CA GLY A 148 -6.68 -2.60 6.91
C GLY A 148 -7.39 -3.85 7.40
N GLN A 149 -8.19 -4.49 6.54
CA GLN A 149 -8.83 -5.77 6.82
C GLN A 149 -7.78 -6.88 6.97
N ALA A 150 -6.86 -7.02 6.01
CA ALA A 150 -5.79 -8.02 6.08
C ALA A 150 -4.89 -7.80 7.31
N GLN A 151 -4.63 -6.54 7.70
CA GLN A 151 -3.88 -6.21 8.91
C GLN A 151 -4.68 -6.47 10.18
N SER A 152 -6.01 -6.28 10.17
CA SER A 152 -6.90 -6.70 11.26
C SER A 152 -6.89 -8.21 11.40
N GLU A 153 -7.01 -8.96 10.30
CA GLU A 153 -6.95 -10.43 10.26
C GLU A 153 -5.57 -10.96 10.68
N LEU A 154 -4.49 -10.18 10.45
CA LEU A 154 -3.12 -10.53 10.87
C LEU A 154 -2.81 -10.07 12.32
N SER A 155 -3.47 -9.01 12.79
CA SER A 155 -3.38 -8.44 14.14
C SER A 155 -4.31 -9.15 15.12
N GLU A 156 -5.35 -9.81 14.63
CA GLU A 156 -5.95 -10.97 15.27
C GLU A 156 -4.88 -12.08 15.30
N ALA A 157 -3.83 -11.87 16.10
CA ALA A 157 -3.19 -12.97 16.76
C ALA A 157 -4.32 -13.84 17.31
N PRO A 158 -4.32 -15.17 17.09
CA PRO A 158 -5.33 -16.01 17.70
C PRO A 158 -5.34 -15.62 19.17
N GLU A 159 -6.47 -15.07 19.65
CA GLU A 159 -6.60 -14.68 21.05
C GLU A 159 -6.02 -15.83 21.87
N PRO A 160 -5.21 -15.55 22.91
CA PRO A 160 -4.60 -16.60 23.70
C PRO A 160 -5.71 -17.59 24.03
N VAL A 161 -5.61 -18.79 23.43
CA VAL A 161 -6.70 -19.76 23.47
C VAL A 161 -7.08 -19.87 24.92
N ASP A 162 -8.27 -19.40 25.30
CA ASP A 162 -8.64 -19.40 26.70
C ASP A 162 -8.69 -20.86 27.13
N MET A 163 -7.63 -21.25 27.84
CA MET A 163 -7.36 -22.63 28.16
C MET A 163 -8.48 -23.19 29.02
N ASP A 164 -9.20 -22.34 29.75
CA ASP A 164 -10.36 -22.74 30.54
C ASP A 164 -11.59 -23.04 29.66
N THR A 165 -11.85 -22.25 28.61
CA THR A 165 -12.91 -22.59 27.63
C THR A 165 -12.57 -23.83 26.81
N LEU A 166 -11.31 -24.00 26.40
CA LEU A 166 -10.85 -25.19 25.68
C LEU A 166 -10.96 -26.44 26.57
N ARG A 167 -10.53 -26.35 27.83
CA ARG A 167 -10.61 -27.43 28.82
C ARG A 167 -12.07 -27.80 29.13
N SER A 168 -12.94 -26.81 29.26
CA SER A 168 -14.39 -27.01 29.45
C SER A 168 -15.04 -27.69 28.24
N SER A 169 -14.68 -27.27 27.02
CA SER A 169 -15.21 -27.87 25.79
C SER A 169 -14.76 -29.32 25.59
N ILE A 170 -13.49 -29.63 25.90
CA ILE A 170 -12.96 -31.00 25.90
C ILE A 170 -13.67 -31.85 26.97
N GLU A 171 -13.86 -31.33 28.19
CA GLU A 171 -14.62 -32.00 29.25
C GLU A 171 -16.05 -32.35 28.83
N GLN A 172 -16.76 -31.39 28.24
CA GLN A 172 -18.12 -31.61 27.76
C GLN A 172 -18.18 -32.63 26.61
N GLY A 173 -17.26 -32.56 25.65
CA GLY A 173 -17.20 -33.48 24.53
C GLY A 173 -16.86 -34.92 24.94
N VAL A 174 -15.92 -35.11 25.87
CA VAL A 174 -15.60 -36.44 26.42
C VAL A 174 -16.78 -36.96 27.26
N LYS A 175 -17.42 -36.09 28.07
CA LYS A 175 -18.58 -36.47 28.90
C LYS A 175 -19.78 -36.92 28.06
N ALA A 176 -20.08 -36.23 26.96
CA ALA A 176 -21.17 -36.56 26.06
C ALA A 176 -20.96 -37.91 25.35
N LYS A 177 -19.74 -38.19 24.87
CA LYS A 177 -19.39 -39.51 24.28
C LYS A 177 -19.53 -40.63 25.31
N TYR A 178 -19.23 -40.34 26.57
CA TYR A 178 -19.25 -41.32 27.64
C TYR A 178 -20.65 -41.63 28.18
N SER A 179 -21.51 -40.61 28.26
CA SER A 179 -22.94 -40.82 28.58
C SER A 179 -23.62 -41.69 27.53
N ALA A 180 -23.30 -41.50 26.25
CA ALA A 180 -23.83 -42.33 25.16
C ALA A 180 -23.36 -43.80 25.27
N GLN A 181 -22.07 -44.04 25.53
CA GLN A 181 -21.53 -45.40 25.74
C GLN A 181 -22.13 -46.08 26.98
N LEU A 182 -22.34 -45.35 28.07
CA LEU A 182 -23.00 -45.87 29.27
C LEU A 182 -24.46 -46.26 29.01
N GLU A 183 -25.19 -45.48 28.21
CA GLU A 183 -26.57 -45.76 27.83
C GLU A 183 -26.68 -46.99 26.92
N GLU A 184 -25.74 -47.18 25.99
CA GLU A 184 -25.66 -48.36 25.13
C GLU A 184 -25.31 -49.63 25.93
N LEU A 185 -24.38 -49.53 26.89
CA LEU A 185 -24.04 -50.62 27.81
C LEU A 185 -25.19 -50.95 28.78
N GLN A 186 -25.95 -49.93 29.20
CA GLN A 186 -27.14 -50.07 30.04
C GLN A 186 -28.22 -50.90 29.33
N GLN A 187 -28.55 -50.54 28.09
CA GLN A 187 -29.50 -51.28 27.27
C GLN A 187 -29.08 -52.73 27.03
N ARG A 188 -27.77 -52.98 26.90
CA ARG A 188 -27.20 -54.33 26.72
C ARG A 188 -27.21 -55.17 28.00
N ALA A 189 -27.04 -54.54 29.17
CA ALA A 189 -27.07 -55.21 30.47
C ALA A 189 -28.49 -55.56 30.92
N ASP A 190 -29.50 -54.76 30.56
CA ASP A 190 -30.91 -55.00 30.87
C ASP A 190 -31.47 -56.26 30.13
N ALA A 191 -30.73 -56.79 29.16
CA ALA A 191 -31.04 -58.05 28.45
C ALA A 191 -30.32 -59.30 29.02
N ALA A 192 -29.55 -59.18 30.11
CA ALA A 192 -28.72 -60.26 30.66
C ALA A 192 -29.31 -60.90 31.95
N PRO A 193 -28.91 -62.14 32.32
CA PRO A 193 -29.51 -62.89 33.44
C PRO A 193 -29.16 -62.40 34.85
N ASP A 194 -28.07 -61.64 35.02
CA ASP A 194 -27.67 -60.99 36.28
C ASP A 194 -27.23 -59.53 36.01
N PRO A 195 -28.19 -58.59 35.94
CA PRO A 195 -27.94 -57.23 35.45
C PRO A 195 -27.15 -56.35 36.41
N GLU A 196 -27.21 -56.61 37.72
CA GLU A 196 -26.85 -55.63 38.74
C GLU A 196 -25.34 -55.61 39.02
N ALA A 197 -24.72 -56.79 39.07
CA ALA A 197 -23.26 -56.94 39.18
C ALA A 197 -22.56 -56.44 37.91
N ILE A 198 -23.08 -56.81 36.73
CA ILE A 198 -22.56 -56.40 35.42
C ILE A 198 -22.64 -54.86 35.26
N ARG A 199 -23.74 -54.24 35.68
CA ARG A 199 -23.92 -52.78 35.62
C ARG A 199 -22.95 -52.04 36.54
N LYS A 200 -22.63 -52.59 37.72
CA LYS A 200 -21.69 -51.97 38.67
C LYS A 200 -20.24 -52.07 38.18
N GLU A 201 -19.85 -53.23 37.65
CA GLU A 201 -18.53 -53.44 37.03
C GLU A 201 -18.37 -52.52 35.80
N ALA A 202 -19.34 -52.52 34.89
CA ALA A 202 -19.34 -51.69 33.68
C ALA A 202 -19.27 -50.19 34.01
N LYS A 203 -20.04 -49.70 34.98
CA LYS A 203 -19.96 -48.28 35.41
C LYS A 203 -18.60 -47.92 36.00
N LYS A 204 -17.97 -48.83 36.74
CA LYS A 204 -16.66 -48.60 37.38
C LYS A 204 -15.53 -48.60 36.35
N GLU A 205 -15.55 -49.56 35.43
CA GLU A 205 -14.59 -49.65 34.33
C GLU A 205 -14.74 -48.44 33.40
N ALA A 206 -15.98 -48.09 33.10
CA ALA A 206 -16.25 -46.95 32.25
C ALA A 206 -15.85 -45.62 32.95
N ALA A 207 -16.12 -45.43 34.24
CA ALA A 207 -15.62 -44.25 34.97
C ALA A 207 -14.08 -44.14 35.00
N LYS A 208 -13.37 -45.28 35.02
CA LYS A 208 -11.91 -45.33 34.97
C LYS A 208 -11.38 -44.95 33.58
N GLU A 209 -12.00 -45.47 32.53
CA GLU A 209 -11.63 -45.19 31.14
C GLU A 209 -11.99 -43.75 30.72
N TYR A 210 -13.12 -43.19 31.20
CA TYR A 210 -13.45 -41.77 31.06
C TYR A 210 -12.37 -40.86 31.65
N LYS A 211 -11.96 -41.12 32.90
CA LYS A 211 -10.92 -40.33 33.57
C LYS A 211 -9.58 -40.43 32.84
N ALA A 212 -9.22 -41.62 32.36
CA ALA A 212 -8.00 -41.82 31.58
C ALA A 212 -8.03 -41.04 30.25
N LYS A 213 -9.11 -41.17 29.47
CA LYS A 213 -9.27 -40.48 28.18
C LYS A 213 -9.38 -38.97 28.31
N LEU A 214 -10.01 -38.47 29.37
CA LEU A 214 -10.05 -37.05 29.67
C LEU A 214 -8.68 -36.50 30.03
N ALA A 215 -7.91 -37.25 30.83
CA ALA A 215 -6.56 -36.86 31.19
C ALA A 215 -5.64 -36.81 29.97
N THR A 216 -5.71 -37.81 29.07
CA THR A 216 -4.92 -37.82 27.83
C THR A 216 -5.35 -36.71 26.86
N ALA A 217 -6.65 -36.50 26.67
CA ALA A 217 -7.13 -35.44 25.76
C ALA A 217 -6.76 -34.02 26.23
N LYS A 218 -6.74 -33.78 27.55
CA LYS A 218 -6.27 -32.51 28.11
C LYS A 218 -4.76 -32.35 27.95
N ALA A 219 -3.99 -33.40 28.23
CA ALA A 219 -2.53 -33.36 28.06
C ALA A 219 -2.14 -33.12 26.59
N ASP A 220 -2.75 -33.84 25.65
CA ASP A 220 -2.48 -33.67 24.21
C ASP A 220 -2.86 -32.26 23.70
N ALA A 221 -3.95 -31.69 24.23
CA ALA A 221 -4.37 -30.34 23.88
C ALA A 221 -3.42 -29.28 24.47
N GLU A 222 -3.04 -29.42 25.75
CA GLU A 222 -2.08 -28.55 26.41
C GLU A 222 -0.71 -28.58 25.72
N GLU A 223 -0.22 -29.77 25.34
CA GLU A 223 1.04 -29.94 24.62
C GLU A 223 0.99 -29.29 23.22
N LYS A 224 -0.09 -29.49 22.47
CA LYS A 224 -0.25 -28.86 21.15
C LYS A 224 -0.35 -27.35 21.23
N THR A 225 -1.09 -26.81 22.20
CA THR A 225 -1.19 -25.36 22.40
C THR A 225 0.16 -24.79 22.83
N LYS A 226 0.88 -25.46 23.73
CA LYS A 226 2.22 -25.03 24.15
C LYS A 226 3.22 -25.04 22.99
N ALA A 227 3.22 -26.09 22.16
CA ALA A 227 4.07 -26.18 20.97
C ALA A 227 3.73 -25.10 19.93
N ALA A 228 2.44 -24.76 19.76
CA ALA A 228 2.01 -23.69 18.86
C ALA A 228 2.44 -22.30 19.37
N VAL A 229 2.31 -22.05 20.68
CA VAL A 229 2.76 -20.80 21.32
C VAL A 229 4.27 -20.67 21.24
N GLU A 230 5.04 -21.71 21.58
CA GLU A 230 6.51 -21.70 21.47
C GLU A 230 6.98 -21.42 20.03
N LYS A 231 6.28 -21.99 19.04
CA LYS A 231 6.58 -21.72 17.63
C LYS A 231 6.30 -20.27 17.24
N LEU A 232 5.17 -19.69 17.67
CA LEU A 232 4.85 -18.28 17.43
C LEU A 232 5.83 -17.34 18.14
N GLU A 233 6.25 -17.67 19.36
CA GLU A 233 7.27 -16.90 20.08
C GLU A 233 8.63 -16.95 19.39
N GLN A 234 9.03 -18.12 18.86
CA GLN A 234 10.23 -18.26 18.05
C GLN A 234 10.15 -17.44 16.76
N GLU A 235 9.04 -17.52 16.01
CA GLU A 235 8.85 -16.74 14.77
C GLU A 235 8.90 -15.23 15.05
N LYS A 236 8.28 -14.77 16.15
CA LYS A 236 8.32 -13.36 16.58
C LYS A 236 9.74 -12.92 16.99
N ALA A 237 10.48 -13.77 17.70
CA ALA A 237 11.85 -13.50 18.07
C ALA A 237 12.78 -13.44 16.85
N ASP A 238 12.57 -14.31 15.86
CA ASP A 238 13.36 -14.32 14.62
C ASP A 238 13.02 -13.15 13.70
N LEU A 239 11.75 -12.73 13.62
CA LEU A 239 11.35 -11.49 12.96
C LEU A 239 12.02 -10.26 13.59
N LYS A 240 12.00 -10.18 14.92
CA LYS A 240 12.66 -9.09 15.66
C LYS A 240 14.17 -9.08 15.41
N ARG A 241 14.83 -10.24 15.45
CA ARG A 241 16.26 -10.36 15.12
C ARG A 241 16.57 -9.97 13.68
N GLN A 242 15.70 -10.31 12.72
CA GLN A 242 15.89 -9.91 11.32
C GLN A 242 15.83 -8.38 11.19
N LEU A 243 14.84 -7.75 11.83
CA LEU A 243 14.69 -6.28 11.86
C LEU A 243 15.91 -5.59 12.50
N ASP A 244 16.34 -6.05 13.68
CA ASP A 244 17.51 -5.50 14.36
C ASP A 244 18.80 -5.72 13.55
N SER A 245 18.91 -6.86 12.85
CA SER A 245 20.06 -7.14 11.97
C SER A 245 20.11 -6.22 10.75
N SER A 246 18.96 -5.86 10.19
CA SER A 246 18.84 -4.97 9.03
C SER A 246 19.31 -3.55 9.41
N ALA A 247 18.78 -3.02 10.53
CA ALA A 247 19.21 -1.74 11.07
C ALA A 247 20.72 -1.70 11.38
N THR A 248 21.25 -2.77 11.97
CA THR A 248 22.69 -2.87 12.29
C THR A 248 23.56 -2.93 11.03
N LYS A 249 23.12 -3.64 9.97
CA LYS A 249 23.84 -3.72 8.68
C LYS A 249 23.86 -2.37 7.98
N LEU A 250 22.76 -1.62 8.03
CA LEU A 250 22.67 -0.27 7.48
C LEU A 250 23.65 0.67 8.18
N ASP A 251 23.61 0.71 9.52
CA ASP A 251 24.51 1.55 10.32
C ASP A 251 25.99 1.20 10.11
N ALA A 252 26.31 -0.09 10.02
CA ALA A 252 27.67 -0.55 9.76
C ALA A 252 28.16 -0.15 8.37
N ALA A 253 27.32 -0.32 7.34
CA ALA A 253 27.65 0.04 5.96
C ALA A 253 27.86 1.55 5.80
N VAL A 254 26.99 2.37 6.39
CA VAL A 254 27.10 3.84 6.38
C VAL A 254 28.35 4.31 7.13
N ARG A 255 28.66 3.72 8.29
CA ARG A 255 29.90 4.04 9.03
C ARG A 255 31.17 3.66 8.27
N GLN A 256 31.19 2.49 7.63
CA GLN A 256 32.34 2.07 6.81
C GLN A 256 32.53 2.96 5.58
N ALA A 257 31.44 3.32 4.90
CA ALA A 257 31.50 4.26 3.77
C ALA A 257 32.05 5.62 4.21
N LYS A 258 31.56 6.17 5.33
CA LYS A 258 32.04 7.43 5.90
C LYS A 258 33.53 7.37 6.28
N ALA A 259 33.99 6.26 6.87
CA ALA A 259 35.40 6.07 7.24
C ALA A 259 36.32 5.90 6.02
N ALA A 260 35.80 5.37 4.92
CA ALA A 260 36.52 5.19 3.66
C ALA A 260 36.43 6.40 2.70
N GLY A 261 35.73 7.47 3.09
CA GLY A 261 35.46 8.62 2.21
C GLY A 261 34.58 8.28 1.01
N ALA A 262 33.80 7.21 1.09
CA ALA A 262 32.86 6.77 0.07
C ALA A 262 31.46 7.36 0.30
N ASP A 263 30.63 7.33 -0.74
CA ASP A 263 29.26 7.82 -0.70
C ASP A 263 28.38 6.95 0.22
N THR A 264 27.79 7.59 1.23
CA THR A 264 26.98 6.93 2.24
C THR A 264 25.62 6.50 1.71
N ASP A 265 25.07 7.21 0.73
CA ASP A 265 23.78 6.94 0.13
C ASP A 265 23.88 5.72 -0.78
N VAL A 266 24.97 5.60 -1.54
CA VAL A 266 25.29 4.39 -2.33
C VAL A 266 25.46 3.16 -1.41
N ALA A 267 26.10 3.33 -0.25
CA ALA A 267 26.25 2.25 0.72
C ALA A 267 24.91 1.82 1.33
N ALA A 268 24.04 2.77 1.66
CA ALA A 268 22.68 2.50 2.13
C ALA A 268 21.83 1.80 1.06
N CYS A 269 21.85 2.29 -0.18
CA CYS A 269 21.16 1.66 -1.31
C CYS A 269 21.61 0.20 -1.52
N ARG A 270 22.90 -0.10 -1.36
CA ARG A 270 23.42 -1.47 -1.50
C ARG A 270 22.88 -2.43 -0.44
N VAL A 271 22.70 -1.95 0.80
CA VAL A 271 22.10 -2.73 1.89
C VAL A 271 20.64 -3.04 1.56
N TYR A 272 19.83 -2.01 1.26
CA TYR A 272 18.42 -2.19 0.92
C TYR A 272 18.21 -3.04 -0.33
N PHE A 273 19.06 -2.89 -1.35
CA PHE A 273 19.03 -3.73 -2.55
C PHE A 273 19.26 -5.21 -2.23
N THR A 274 20.23 -5.50 -1.35
CA THR A 274 20.51 -6.88 -0.92
C THR A 274 19.33 -7.47 -0.15
N GLU A 275 18.67 -6.68 0.69
CA GLU A 275 17.48 -7.11 1.45
C GLU A 275 16.27 -7.35 0.55
N LEU A 276 16.06 -6.49 -0.45
CA LEU A 276 15.04 -6.67 -1.46
C LEU A 276 15.23 -7.99 -2.22
N GLN A 277 16.46 -8.30 -2.64
CA GLN A 277 16.79 -9.57 -3.30
C GLN A 277 16.50 -10.79 -2.41
N GLN A 278 16.90 -10.74 -1.14
CA GLN A 278 16.66 -11.83 -0.19
C GLN A 278 15.16 -12.04 0.07
N THR A 279 14.42 -10.94 0.20
CA THR A 279 12.96 -10.98 0.42
C THR A 279 12.26 -11.54 -0.81
N ALA A 280 12.63 -11.09 -2.01
CA ALA A 280 12.09 -11.63 -3.26
C ALA A 280 12.33 -13.13 -3.40
N ALA A 281 13.53 -13.62 -3.04
CA ALA A 281 13.85 -15.05 -3.05
C ALA A 281 12.97 -15.86 -2.07
N LYS A 282 12.73 -15.34 -0.85
CA LYS A 282 11.81 -15.95 0.13
C LYS A 282 10.37 -16.00 -0.38
N VAL A 283 9.89 -14.90 -0.98
CA VAL A 283 8.55 -14.82 -1.57
C VAL A 283 8.40 -15.85 -2.68
N GLN A 284 9.41 -15.99 -3.55
CA GLN A 284 9.43 -17.02 -4.58
C GLN A 284 9.36 -18.44 -4.00
N GLU A 285 10.10 -18.74 -2.93
CA GLU A 285 10.06 -20.04 -2.25
C GLU A 285 8.66 -20.34 -1.69
N LEU A 286 8.03 -19.36 -1.03
CA LEU A 286 6.69 -19.49 -0.47
C LEU A 286 5.63 -19.69 -1.57
N ILE A 287 5.69 -18.91 -2.65
CA ILE A 287 4.82 -19.09 -3.82
C ILE A 287 5.02 -20.47 -4.42
N GLY A 288 6.25 -20.98 -4.51
CA GLY A 288 6.53 -22.35 -4.96
C GLY A 288 5.86 -23.41 -4.08
N LYS A 289 5.94 -23.27 -2.75
CA LYS A 289 5.24 -24.15 -1.78
C LYS A 289 3.72 -24.07 -1.90
N ILE A 290 3.17 -22.89 -2.15
CA ILE A 290 1.73 -22.68 -2.33
C ILE A 290 1.29 -23.29 -3.66
N ASN A 291 2.00 -23.03 -4.74
CA ASN A 291 1.69 -23.53 -6.08
C ASN A 291 1.69 -25.06 -6.15
N ALA A 292 2.54 -25.73 -5.34
CA ALA A 292 2.54 -27.19 -5.20
C ALA A 292 1.29 -27.76 -4.51
N LYS A 293 0.58 -26.95 -3.71
CA LYS A 293 -0.65 -27.33 -2.99
C LYS A 293 -1.92 -26.86 -3.70
N ASP A 294 -1.90 -25.61 -4.16
CA ASP A 294 -2.98 -24.90 -4.85
C ASP A 294 -2.38 -24.03 -5.98
N PRO A 295 -2.38 -24.56 -7.22
CA PRO A 295 -1.81 -23.86 -8.37
C PRO A 295 -2.54 -22.56 -8.72
N ALA A 296 -3.85 -22.47 -8.46
CA ALA A 296 -4.64 -21.29 -8.83
C ALA A 296 -4.28 -20.10 -7.94
N THR A 297 -4.14 -20.34 -6.63
CA THR A 297 -3.70 -19.32 -5.67
C THR A 297 -2.22 -18.96 -5.88
N GLY A 298 -1.36 -19.95 -6.15
CA GLY A 298 0.03 -19.72 -6.50
C GLY A 298 0.22 -18.80 -7.72
N ALA A 299 -0.54 -19.04 -8.79
CA ALA A 299 -0.50 -18.24 -10.01
C ALA A 299 -0.96 -16.78 -9.77
N LYS A 300 -2.03 -16.58 -8.99
CA LYS A 300 -2.52 -15.23 -8.64
C LYS A 300 -1.50 -14.44 -7.82
N LEU A 301 -0.91 -15.07 -6.79
CA LEU A 301 0.11 -14.43 -5.95
C LEU A 301 1.37 -14.11 -6.77
N SER A 302 1.77 -15.01 -7.67
CA SER A 302 2.90 -14.75 -8.57
C SER A 302 2.63 -13.54 -9.47
N ALA A 303 1.43 -13.42 -10.05
CA ALA A 303 1.07 -12.29 -10.90
C ALA A 303 1.09 -10.96 -10.13
N ALA A 304 0.57 -10.95 -8.90
CA ALA A 304 0.56 -9.76 -8.04
C ALA A 304 1.99 -9.30 -7.68
N VAL A 305 2.87 -10.24 -7.31
CA VAL A 305 4.28 -9.92 -6.99
C VAL A 305 5.03 -9.39 -8.22
N ILE A 306 4.80 -9.97 -9.39
CA ILE A 306 5.39 -9.48 -10.64
C ILE A 306 4.94 -8.06 -10.94
N GLN A 307 3.65 -7.75 -10.79
CA GLN A 307 3.10 -6.41 -11.02
C GLN A 307 3.75 -5.37 -10.09
N VAL A 308 3.91 -5.68 -8.81
CA VAL A 308 4.57 -4.79 -7.83
C VAL A 308 6.03 -4.55 -8.19
N LEU A 309 6.77 -5.60 -8.57
CA LEU A 309 8.18 -5.45 -8.97
C LEU A 309 8.32 -4.66 -10.28
N GLN A 310 7.38 -4.80 -11.22
CA GLN A 310 7.35 -4.02 -12.45
C GLN A 310 7.06 -2.54 -12.19
N SER A 311 6.11 -2.23 -11.30
CA SER A 311 5.86 -0.86 -10.84
C SER A 311 7.10 -0.27 -10.16
N THR A 312 7.73 -1.04 -9.26
CA THR A 312 8.97 -0.63 -8.59
C THR A 312 10.11 -0.36 -9.59
N ALA A 313 10.24 -1.18 -10.63
CA ALA A 313 11.24 -0.99 -11.67
C ALA A 313 11.02 0.33 -12.44
N ARG A 314 9.77 0.66 -12.79
CA ARG A 314 9.42 1.93 -13.45
C ARG A 314 9.75 3.13 -12.57
N ASN A 315 9.46 3.06 -11.27
CA ASN A 315 9.77 4.15 -10.33
C ASN A 315 11.28 4.41 -10.23
N LEU A 316 12.12 3.38 -10.41
CA LEU A 316 13.57 3.51 -10.42
C LEU A 316 14.13 4.09 -11.73
N GLU A 317 13.41 3.95 -12.85
CA GLU A 317 13.77 4.57 -14.14
C GLU A 317 13.59 6.11 -14.11
N VAL A 318 12.64 6.60 -13.30
CA VAL A 318 12.37 8.05 -13.12
C VAL A 318 13.40 8.71 -12.18
N ALA A 319 14.10 7.93 -11.35
CA ALA A 319 15.13 8.43 -10.43
C ALA A 319 16.50 8.71 -11.08
N GLN A 320 16.63 8.50 -12.41
CA GLN A 320 17.84 8.76 -13.22
C GLN A 320 17.78 10.14 -13.90
#